data_AF-A0A3N5WYB1-F1
#
_entry.id   AF-A0A3N5WYB1-F1
#
_cell.length_a   1.000
_cell.length_b   1.000
_cell.length_c   1.000
_cell.angle_alpha   90.00
_cell.angle_beta   90.00
_cell.angle_gamma   90.00
#
_symmetry.space_group_name_H-M   'P 1'
#
loop_
_entity.id
_entity.type
_entity.pdbx_description
1 polymer ?
#
loop_
_entity_poly.entity_id
_entity_poly.type
_entity_poly.pdbx_seq_one_letter_code
_entity_poly.pdbx_strand_id
1 'polypeptide(L)'
;MARNMKESPSTADSTIKTTPIAIIGIGSIFPQARASQDYWDNILRKVDSVTDVPASRWSIEDYYDPNPAAPDKSYCKRGAFIPDIDFDPMEFGLPPNILEVTDVSQLISLVVAKEALEDAGYGEERQFDRDHTGCVLGFVGTSSKLFTPLMSRLQYPVWKKVLLNVGIPEADAQKIVEKMKAAYVNWEENSFPGSIGNVVSGRIANRFDLGGVNCVVDAACGSSLAAVKMAVGELITGRANMMITG
;
A
#
# COMPACT_ATOMS: atom_id res chain seq x y z
N MET A 1 -50.19 -7.53 -0.34
CA MET A 1 -49.95 -6.17 0.20
C MET A 1 -48.76 -6.25 1.15
N ALA A 2 -47.55 -6.09 0.64
CA ALA A 2 -46.33 -6.03 1.45
C ALA A 2 -45.86 -4.58 1.52
N ARG A 3 -45.54 -4.14 2.74
CA ARG A 3 -45.26 -2.75 3.13
C ARG A 3 -44.17 -2.09 2.28
N ASN A 4 -44.53 -0.99 1.63
CA ASN A 4 -43.59 0.08 1.29
C ASN A 4 -43.24 0.83 2.58
N MET A 5 -42.20 0.38 3.29
CA MET A 5 -41.49 1.26 4.22
C MET A 5 -40.44 2.01 3.41
N LYS A 6 -40.77 3.25 3.01
CA LYS A 6 -39.74 4.25 2.74
C LYS A 6 -39.04 4.48 4.09
N GLU A 7 -37.89 3.88 4.30
CA GLU A 7 -37.02 4.25 5.41
C GLU A 7 -36.71 5.75 5.25
N SER A 8 -37.21 6.55 6.19
CA SER A 8 -36.70 7.91 6.39
C SER A 8 -35.20 7.79 6.62
N PRO A 9 -34.34 8.54 5.90
CA PRO A 9 -32.90 8.45 6.10
C PRO A 9 -32.60 8.67 7.58
N SER A 10 -31.74 7.82 8.13
CA SER A 10 -31.32 7.91 9.52
C SER A 10 -30.79 9.32 9.80
N THR A 11 -30.90 9.81 11.03
CA THR A 11 -30.35 11.13 11.41
C THR A 11 -28.87 11.26 11.03
N ALA A 12 -28.12 10.15 11.04
CA ALA A 12 -26.74 10.06 10.56
C ALA A 12 -26.59 10.24 9.03
N ASP A 13 -27.50 9.67 8.22
CA ASP A 13 -27.51 9.92 6.76
C ASP A 13 -27.89 11.37 6.42
N SER A 14 -28.69 12.00 7.28
CA SER A 14 -29.07 13.40 7.11
C SER A 14 -27.91 14.36 7.38
N THR A 15 -27.07 14.09 8.39
CA THR A 15 -25.89 14.93 8.73
C THR A 15 -24.76 14.81 7.71
N ILE A 16 -24.56 13.64 7.10
CA ILE A 16 -23.60 13.46 5.98
C ILE A 16 -23.99 14.33 4.78
N LYS A 17 -25.29 14.45 4.48
CA LYS A 17 -25.76 15.29 3.37
C LYS A 17 -25.63 16.79 3.64
N THR A 18 -25.61 17.21 4.90
CA THR A 18 -25.64 18.64 5.27
C THR A 18 -24.30 19.20 5.72
N THR A 19 -23.27 18.37 5.90
CA THR A 19 -21.94 18.80 6.36
C THR A 19 -20.92 18.61 5.24
N PRO A 20 -20.61 19.66 4.46
CA PRO A 20 -19.57 19.59 3.44
C PRO A 20 -18.22 19.26 4.08
N ILE A 21 -17.47 18.34 3.46
CA ILE A 21 -16.10 18.00 3.85
C ILE A 21 -15.15 18.65 2.85
N ALA A 22 -14.22 19.47 3.36
CA ALA A 22 -13.21 20.11 2.54
C ALA A 22 -12.02 19.16 2.31
N ILE A 23 -11.65 18.97 1.05
CA ILE A 23 -10.34 18.42 0.68
C ILE A 23 -9.39 19.59 0.67
N ILE A 24 -8.45 19.63 1.61
CA ILE A 24 -7.57 20.78 1.84
C ILE A 24 -6.14 20.56 1.34
N GLY A 25 -5.74 19.32 1.05
CA GLY A 25 -4.45 18.99 0.46
C GLY A 25 -4.48 17.63 -0.24
N ILE A 26 -3.63 17.46 -1.24
CA ILE A 26 -3.49 16.23 -2.04
C ILE A 26 -2.01 15.90 -2.21
N GLY A 27 -1.66 14.64 -1.97
CA GLY A 27 -0.38 14.07 -2.36
C GLY A 27 -0.62 12.86 -3.24
N SER A 28 0.25 12.59 -4.21
CA SER A 28 0.10 11.41 -5.04
C SER A 28 1.35 11.04 -5.84
N ILE A 29 1.49 9.74 -6.06
CA ILE A 29 2.50 9.17 -6.93
C ILE A 29 1.78 8.24 -7.90
N PHE A 30 1.98 8.47 -9.19
CA PHE A 30 1.37 7.71 -10.27
C PHE A 30 2.41 7.32 -11.33
N PRO A 31 2.08 6.40 -12.25
CA PRO A 31 2.95 6.09 -13.38
C PRO A 31 3.27 7.36 -14.21
N GLN A 32 4.57 7.64 -14.37
CA GLN A 32 5.11 8.87 -14.96
C GLN A 32 4.77 10.18 -14.21
N ALA A 33 4.46 10.12 -12.91
CA ALA A 33 4.20 11.29 -12.08
C ALA A 33 4.71 11.07 -10.64
N ARG A 34 5.61 11.93 -10.17
CA ARG A 34 6.21 11.82 -8.83
C ARG A 34 5.48 12.65 -7.79
N ALA A 35 4.63 13.57 -8.25
CA ALA A 35 3.78 14.43 -7.43
C ALA A 35 2.43 14.66 -8.11
N SER A 36 1.49 15.24 -7.36
CA SER A 36 0.13 15.52 -7.82
C SER A 36 0.07 16.47 -9.01
N GLN A 37 0.98 17.44 -9.07
CA GLN A 37 1.08 18.37 -10.19
C GLN A 37 1.52 17.67 -11.49
N ASP A 38 2.48 16.73 -11.42
CA ASP A 38 2.91 15.94 -12.58
C ASP A 38 1.75 15.10 -13.11
N TYR A 39 0.96 14.52 -12.20
CA TYR A 39 -0.19 13.72 -12.58
C TYR A 39 -1.28 14.56 -13.25
N TRP A 40 -1.53 15.76 -12.75
CA TRP A 40 -2.46 16.70 -13.38
C TRP A 40 -2.00 17.10 -14.79
N ASP A 41 -0.71 17.39 -14.96
CA ASP A 41 -0.08 17.65 -16.25
C ASP A 41 -0.28 16.48 -17.23
N ASN A 42 -0.11 15.24 -16.75
CA ASN A 42 -0.34 14.03 -17.55
C ASN A 42 -1.79 13.91 -18.01
N ILE A 43 -2.77 14.23 -17.15
CA ILE A 43 -4.19 14.23 -17.50
C ILE A 43 -4.46 15.27 -18.60
N LEU A 44 -3.99 16.51 -18.42
CA LEU A 44 -4.19 17.60 -19.39
C LEU A 44 -3.57 17.27 -20.76
N ARG A 45 -2.40 16.62 -20.75
CA ARG A 45 -1.69 16.19 -21.95
C ARG A 45 -2.17 14.83 -22.51
N LYS A 46 -3.11 14.15 -21.84
CA LYS A 46 -3.62 12.81 -22.21
C LYS A 46 -2.51 11.77 -22.37
N VAL A 47 -1.56 11.76 -21.45
CA VAL A 47 -0.41 10.84 -21.47
C VAL A 47 -0.89 9.42 -21.18
N ASP A 48 -0.55 8.46 -22.06
CA ASP A 48 -0.68 7.02 -21.79
C ASP A 48 0.58 6.52 -21.06
N SER A 49 0.43 6.16 -19.79
CA SER A 49 1.52 5.63 -18.95
C SER A 49 1.67 4.12 -18.95
N VAL A 50 0.95 3.41 -19.82
CA VAL A 50 1.06 1.95 -19.94
C VAL A 50 2.27 1.57 -20.80
N THR A 51 3.20 0.83 -20.21
CA THR A 51 4.43 0.36 -20.85
C THR A 51 4.51 -1.17 -20.82
N ASP A 52 5.46 -1.77 -21.54
CA ASP A 52 5.81 -3.18 -21.29
C ASP A 52 6.43 -3.32 -19.90
N VAL A 53 6.31 -4.51 -19.29
CA VAL A 53 6.92 -4.79 -17.98
C VAL A 53 8.43 -4.49 -18.03
N PRO A 54 8.96 -3.60 -17.17
CA PRO A 54 10.38 -3.33 -17.14
C PRO A 54 11.17 -4.56 -16.69
N ALA A 55 12.33 -4.79 -17.30
CA ALA A 55 13.23 -5.90 -16.93
C ALA A 55 13.69 -5.87 -15.46
N SER A 56 13.63 -4.70 -14.82
CA SER A 56 13.91 -4.53 -13.38
C SER A 56 12.80 -5.05 -12.45
N ARG A 57 11.62 -5.43 -12.98
CA ARG A 57 10.49 -5.94 -12.19
C ARG A 57 10.46 -7.46 -12.19
N TRP A 58 10.31 -8.08 -13.36
CA TRP A 58 10.42 -9.53 -13.57
C TRP A 58 10.67 -9.85 -15.05
N SER A 59 11.14 -11.06 -15.34
CA SER A 59 11.27 -11.54 -16.72
C SER A 59 9.89 -11.89 -17.28
N ILE A 60 9.53 -11.28 -18.41
CA ILE A 60 8.28 -11.59 -19.12
C ILE A 60 8.27 -13.05 -19.60
N GLU A 61 9.42 -13.57 -20.02
CA GLU A 61 9.56 -14.93 -20.56
C GLU A 61 9.15 -16.01 -19.53
N ASP A 62 9.34 -15.74 -18.24
CA ASP A 62 9.01 -16.68 -17.17
C ASP A 62 7.49 -16.86 -17.01
N TYR A 63 6.68 -15.86 -17.38
CA TYR A 63 5.25 -15.79 -17.01
C TYR A 63 4.29 -15.49 -18.15
N TYR A 64 4.77 -15.11 -19.33
CA TYR A 64 3.91 -14.77 -20.47
C TYR A 64 3.53 -15.99 -21.31
N ASP A 65 2.26 -16.09 -21.65
CA ASP A 65 1.76 -16.98 -22.71
C ASP A 65 0.60 -16.27 -23.43
N PRO A 66 0.61 -16.17 -24.77
CA PRO A 66 -0.49 -15.54 -25.51
C PRO A 66 -1.84 -16.25 -25.35
N ASN A 67 -1.86 -17.51 -24.92
CA ASN A 67 -3.08 -18.26 -24.63
C ASN A 67 -3.63 -17.91 -23.23
N PRO A 68 -4.81 -17.28 -23.10
CA PRO A 68 -5.39 -16.93 -21.81
C PRO A 68 -5.76 -18.13 -20.92
N ALA A 69 -5.81 -19.33 -21.48
CA ALA A 69 -6.08 -20.57 -20.76
C ALA A 69 -4.81 -21.35 -20.38
N ALA A 70 -3.61 -20.85 -20.72
CA ALA A 70 -2.37 -21.48 -20.28
C ALA A 70 -2.28 -21.40 -18.73
N PRO A 71 -2.07 -22.52 -18.03
CA PRO A 71 -2.01 -22.54 -16.58
C PRO A 71 -0.79 -21.76 -16.07
N ASP A 72 -0.96 -21.03 -14.97
CA ASP A 72 0.10 -20.27 -14.27
C ASP A 72 0.83 -19.22 -15.15
N LYS A 73 0.16 -18.73 -16.21
CA LYS A 73 0.68 -17.72 -17.14
C LYS A 73 -0.25 -16.51 -17.25
N SER A 74 0.31 -15.38 -17.64
CA SER A 74 -0.40 -14.15 -17.98
C SER A 74 -0.37 -13.92 -19.49
N TYR A 75 -1.53 -13.61 -20.08
CA TYR A 75 -1.63 -13.17 -21.47
C TYR A 75 -1.34 -11.68 -21.66
N CYS A 76 -1.14 -10.93 -20.56
CA CYS A 76 -0.79 -9.51 -20.59
C CYS A 76 0.66 -9.31 -20.14
N LYS A 77 1.39 -8.50 -20.91
CA LYS A 77 2.79 -8.10 -20.65
C LYS A 77 2.97 -6.60 -20.48
N ARG A 78 1.85 -5.86 -20.33
CA ARG A 78 1.82 -4.41 -20.21
C ARG A 78 1.19 -3.98 -18.89
N GLY A 79 1.68 -2.87 -18.35
CA GLY A 79 1.20 -2.29 -17.10
C GLY A 79 1.68 -0.85 -16.95
N ALA A 80 1.18 -0.18 -15.92
CA ALA A 80 1.63 1.15 -15.55
C ALA A 80 2.42 1.03 -14.23
N PHE A 81 3.65 1.53 -14.22
CA PHE A 81 4.60 1.28 -13.14
C PHE A 81 4.93 2.58 -12.41
N ILE A 82 4.98 2.50 -11.08
CA ILE A 82 5.43 3.60 -10.23
C ILE A 82 6.89 3.92 -10.58
N PRO A 83 7.25 5.22 -10.75
CA PRO A 83 8.63 5.62 -11.00
C PRO A 83 9.53 5.28 -9.80
N ASP A 84 10.83 5.16 -10.03
CA ASP A 84 11.78 4.95 -8.92
C ASP A 84 11.88 6.22 -8.09
N ILE A 85 11.72 6.11 -6.77
CA ILE A 85 11.65 7.27 -5.87
C ILE A 85 12.89 7.30 -5.00
N ASP A 86 13.54 8.46 -4.96
CA ASP A 86 14.62 8.71 -4.02
C ASP A 86 13.98 8.91 -2.63
N PHE A 87 14.23 7.96 -1.74
CA PHE A 87 13.67 7.96 -0.39
C PHE A 87 14.80 8.14 0.62
N ASP A 88 14.77 9.24 1.37
CA ASP A 88 15.68 9.45 2.50
C ASP A 88 15.05 8.86 3.78
N PRO A 89 15.55 7.71 4.30
CA PRO A 89 15.01 7.14 5.53
C PRO A 89 15.17 8.05 6.74
N MET A 90 16.21 8.91 6.77
CA MET A 90 16.45 9.80 7.90
C MET A 90 15.41 10.92 7.97
N GLU A 91 14.93 11.40 6.82
CA GLU A 91 13.81 12.34 6.73
C GLU A 91 12.55 11.77 7.39
N PHE A 92 12.38 10.45 7.43
CA PHE A 92 11.24 9.78 8.04
C PHE A 92 11.55 9.08 9.38
N GLY A 93 12.71 9.35 9.98
CA GLY A 93 13.11 8.75 11.25
C GLY A 93 13.25 7.22 11.21
N LEU A 94 13.47 6.65 10.01
CA LEU A 94 13.66 5.23 9.81
C LEU A 94 15.16 4.89 9.86
N PRO A 95 15.58 3.90 10.67
CA PRO A 95 16.94 3.38 10.61
C PRO A 95 17.25 2.77 9.22
N PRO A 96 18.42 3.03 8.61
CA PRO A 96 18.74 2.49 7.28
C PRO A 96 18.71 0.96 7.19
N ASN A 97 19.00 0.26 8.30
CA ASN A 97 19.06 -1.19 8.35
C ASN A 97 17.68 -1.87 8.26
N ILE A 98 16.57 -1.15 8.42
CA ILE A 98 15.22 -1.73 8.31
C ILE A 98 14.61 -1.57 6.91
N LEU A 99 15.30 -0.89 5.97
CA LEU A 99 14.75 -0.59 4.65
C LEU A 99 14.50 -1.83 3.80
N GLU A 100 15.42 -2.80 3.78
CA GLU A 100 15.25 -4.04 3.02
C GLU A 100 14.06 -4.89 3.50
N VAL A 101 13.66 -4.69 4.75
CA VAL A 101 12.57 -5.42 5.40
C VAL A 101 11.34 -4.54 5.64
N THR A 102 11.26 -3.37 5.01
CA THR A 102 10.08 -2.49 5.04
C THR A 102 9.43 -2.48 3.66
N ASP A 103 8.14 -2.78 3.60
CA ASP A 103 7.42 -2.82 2.34
C ASP A 103 7.39 -1.44 1.67
N VAL A 104 7.56 -1.43 0.36
CA VAL A 104 7.58 -0.20 -0.46
C VAL A 104 6.30 0.62 -0.27
N SER A 105 5.14 -0.01 -0.06
CA SER A 105 3.89 0.71 0.21
C SER A 105 3.93 1.52 1.51
N GLN A 106 4.63 1.03 2.53
CA GLN A 106 4.82 1.74 3.80
C GLN A 106 5.79 2.93 3.66
N LEU A 107 6.77 2.83 2.76
CA LEU A 107 7.72 3.92 2.49
C LEU A 107 7.08 5.02 1.63
N ILE A 108 6.41 4.63 0.54
CA ILE A 108 5.77 5.56 -0.38
C ILE A 108 4.60 6.28 0.31
N SER A 109 3.85 5.62 1.19
CA SER A 109 2.76 6.27 1.91
C SER A 109 3.23 7.42 2.79
N LEU A 110 4.45 7.35 3.36
CA LEU A 110 5.05 8.44 4.11
C LEU A 110 5.35 9.66 3.23
N VAL A 111 5.87 9.43 2.03
CA VAL A 111 6.14 10.50 1.04
C VAL A 111 4.83 11.18 0.62
N VAL A 112 3.82 10.38 0.26
CA VAL A 112 2.50 10.90 -0.15
C VAL A 112 1.79 11.64 0.98
N ALA A 113 1.85 11.13 2.21
CA ALA A 113 1.26 11.80 3.36
C ALA A 113 1.96 13.13 3.67
N LYS A 114 3.29 13.19 3.51
CA LYS A 114 4.05 14.44 3.63
C LYS A 114 3.59 15.47 2.59
N GLU A 115 3.55 15.08 1.32
CA GLU A 115 3.10 15.95 0.22
C GLU A 115 1.67 16.47 0.49
N ALA A 116 0.74 15.60 0.92
CA ALA A 116 -0.63 16.00 1.22
C ALA A 116 -0.74 16.99 2.40
N LEU A 117 0.08 16.82 3.44
CA LEU A 117 0.14 17.73 4.58
C LEU A 117 0.76 19.08 4.18
N GLU A 118 1.83 19.06 3.38
CA GLU A 118 2.49 20.26 2.86
C GLU A 118 1.54 21.06 1.94
N ASP A 119 0.82 20.39 1.03
CA ASP A 119 -0.19 21.00 0.15
C ASP A 119 -1.36 21.61 0.95
N ALA A 120 -1.75 20.97 2.05
CA ALA A 120 -2.72 21.53 3.01
C ALA A 120 -2.19 22.74 3.82
N GLY A 121 -0.92 23.10 3.62
CA GLY A 121 -0.24 24.17 4.32
C GLY A 121 0.18 23.79 5.75
N TYR A 122 0.28 22.51 6.08
CA TYR A 122 0.78 21.97 7.35
C TYR A 122 2.20 21.42 7.21
N GLY A 123 3.10 22.22 6.62
CA GLY A 123 4.54 21.96 6.67
C GLY A 123 5.11 21.98 8.10
N GLU A 124 6.42 21.82 8.23
CA GLU A 124 7.09 21.60 9.53
C GLU A 124 6.80 22.67 10.60
N GLU A 125 6.60 23.92 10.20
CA GLU A 125 6.47 25.05 11.12
C GLU A 125 5.05 25.30 11.64
N ARG A 126 4.02 24.77 10.97
CA ARG A 126 2.62 25.09 11.32
C ARG A 126 2.08 24.12 12.34
N GLN A 127 1.66 24.65 13.48
CA GLN A 127 0.96 23.88 14.51
C GLN A 127 -0.48 23.58 14.08
N PHE A 128 -0.93 22.36 14.39
CA PHE A 128 -2.31 21.92 14.24
C PHE A 128 -2.64 20.86 15.30
N ASP A 129 -3.93 20.57 15.45
CA ASP A 129 -4.44 19.62 16.44
C ASP A 129 -4.13 18.17 16.03
N ARG A 130 -2.95 17.70 16.43
CA ARG A 130 -2.47 16.35 16.13
C ARG A 130 -3.26 15.27 16.87
N ASP A 131 -3.74 15.55 18.08
CA ASP A 131 -4.50 14.61 18.91
C ASP A 131 -5.82 14.20 18.25
N HIS A 132 -6.44 15.11 17.48
CA HIS A 132 -7.66 14.85 16.72
C HIS A 132 -7.43 14.75 15.21
N THR A 133 -6.21 14.41 14.79
CA THR A 133 -5.91 14.09 13.39
C THR A 133 -5.74 12.57 13.23
N GLY A 134 -6.50 11.96 12.32
CA GLY A 134 -6.43 10.51 12.06
C GLY A 134 -5.87 10.15 10.68
N CYS A 135 -5.63 8.87 10.44
CA CYS A 135 -5.15 8.32 9.17
C CYS A 135 -5.85 7.00 8.82
N VAL A 136 -6.70 7.00 7.81
CA VAL A 136 -7.39 5.77 7.33
C VAL A 136 -7.06 5.56 5.87
N LEU A 137 -6.42 4.44 5.55
CA LEU A 137 -5.98 4.14 4.18
C LEU A 137 -6.62 2.87 3.62
N GLY A 138 -6.86 2.86 2.32
CA GLY A 138 -7.16 1.65 1.57
C GLY A 138 -5.89 0.83 1.37
N PHE A 139 -5.90 -0.42 1.82
CA PHE A 139 -4.79 -1.34 1.58
C PHE A 139 -5.29 -2.76 1.44
N VAL A 140 -4.99 -3.39 0.31
CA VAL A 140 -5.31 -4.79 0.09
C VAL A 140 -4.12 -5.62 0.56
N GLY A 141 -4.34 -6.51 1.53
CA GLY A 141 -3.25 -7.24 2.21
C GLY A 141 -2.30 -8.00 1.27
N THR A 142 -2.81 -8.49 0.15
CA THR A 142 -2.04 -9.17 -0.90
C THR A 142 -1.16 -8.24 -1.75
N SER A 143 -1.30 -6.93 -1.60
CA SER A 143 -0.50 -5.92 -2.32
C SER A 143 0.87 -5.68 -1.69
N SER A 144 1.13 -6.23 -0.50
CA SER A 144 2.45 -6.21 0.13
C SER A 144 3.45 -6.99 -0.74
N LYS A 145 4.46 -6.30 -1.26
CA LYS A 145 5.55 -6.88 -2.05
C LYS A 145 6.44 -7.77 -1.17
N LEU A 146 6.55 -7.47 0.12
CA LEU A 146 7.43 -8.16 1.05
C LEU A 146 6.79 -9.44 1.65
N PHE A 147 5.48 -9.43 1.88
CA PHE A 147 4.80 -10.53 2.57
C PHE A 147 4.94 -11.86 1.84
N THR A 148 4.73 -11.88 0.52
CA THR A 148 4.82 -13.11 -0.29
C THR A 148 6.22 -13.73 -0.27
N PRO A 149 7.32 -13.02 -0.59
CA PRO A 149 8.69 -13.52 -0.45
C PRO A 149 9.02 -14.09 0.93
N LEU A 150 8.62 -13.41 2.01
CA LEU A 150 8.87 -13.86 3.39
C LEU A 150 8.16 -15.19 3.67
N MET A 151 6.90 -15.32 3.26
CA MET A 151 6.14 -16.56 3.42
C MET A 151 6.68 -17.68 2.53
N SER A 152 7.06 -17.38 1.29
CA SER A 152 7.70 -18.34 0.38
C SER A 152 8.98 -18.91 0.99
N ARG A 153 9.85 -18.07 1.57
CA ARG A 153 11.08 -18.51 2.23
C ARG A 153 10.84 -19.59 3.31
N LEU A 154 9.72 -19.51 4.03
CA LEU A 154 9.37 -20.47 5.08
C LEU A 154 8.81 -21.81 4.55
N GLN A 155 8.49 -21.91 3.26
CA GLN A 155 8.02 -23.16 2.63
C GLN A 155 9.13 -24.17 2.34
N TYR A 156 10.38 -23.86 2.70
CA TYR A 156 11.52 -24.76 2.47
C TYR A 156 11.36 -26.21 2.95
N PRO A 157 10.64 -26.55 4.03
CA PRO A 157 10.45 -27.94 4.43
C PRO A 157 9.65 -28.73 3.38
N VAL A 158 8.72 -28.09 2.67
CA VAL A 158 7.95 -28.71 1.58
C VAL A 158 8.88 -29.04 0.42
N TRP A 159 9.70 -28.07 0.00
CA TRP A 159 10.67 -28.27 -1.07
C TRP A 159 11.70 -29.32 -0.71
N LYS A 160 12.25 -29.30 0.50
CA LYS A 160 13.19 -30.33 0.99
C LYS A 160 12.59 -31.73 0.88
N LYS A 161 11.34 -31.93 1.33
CA LYS A 161 10.64 -33.22 1.21
C LYS A 161 10.52 -33.67 -0.24
N VAL A 162 10.17 -32.75 -1.15
CA VAL A 162 10.09 -33.05 -2.59
C VAL A 162 11.44 -33.47 -3.15
N LEU A 163 12.52 -32.73 -2.84
CA LEU A 163 13.88 -33.03 -3.29
C LEU A 163 14.33 -34.43 -2.85
N LEU A 164 14.08 -34.79 -1.58
CA LEU A 164 14.41 -36.12 -1.07
C LEU A 164 13.58 -37.23 -1.74
N ASN A 165 12.29 -36.99 -1.95
CA ASN A 165 11.40 -37.97 -2.59
C ASN A 165 11.77 -38.26 -4.05
N VAL A 166 12.36 -37.30 -4.77
CA VAL A 166 12.87 -37.52 -6.14
C VAL A 166 14.30 -38.06 -6.17
N GLY A 167 14.86 -38.41 -5.01
CA GLY A 167 16.15 -39.09 -4.88
C GLY A 167 17.37 -38.17 -4.79
N ILE A 168 17.19 -36.87 -4.54
CA ILE A 168 18.34 -35.97 -4.31
C ILE A 168 18.95 -36.28 -2.94
N PRO A 169 20.28 -36.48 -2.84
CA PRO A 169 20.93 -36.73 -1.55
C PRO A 169 20.69 -35.59 -0.54
N GLU A 170 20.55 -35.93 0.73
CA GLU A 170 20.27 -34.97 1.83
C GLU A 170 21.24 -33.77 1.83
N ALA A 171 22.54 -34.02 1.61
CA ALA A 171 23.55 -32.98 1.57
C ALA A 171 23.33 -31.97 0.42
N ASP A 172 22.85 -32.43 -0.73
CA ASP A 172 22.60 -31.56 -1.88
C ASP A 172 21.23 -30.88 -1.78
N ALA A 173 20.22 -31.59 -1.26
CA ALA A 173 18.93 -31.00 -0.94
C ALA A 173 19.08 -29.82 0.04
N GLN A 174 19.92 -29.97 1.05
CA GLN A 174 20.23 -28.90 2.00
C GLN A 174 20.90 -27.70 1.31
N LYS A 175 21.90 -27.93 0.44
CA LYS A 175 22.55 -26.84 -0.32
C LYS A 175 21.56 -26.11 -1.22
N ILE A 176 20.67 -26.84 -1.90
CA ILE A 176 19.63 -26.27 -2.77
C ILE A 176 18.70 -25.38 -1.95
N VAL A 177 18.20 -25.90 -0.82
CA VAL A 177 17.32 -25.16 0.09
C VAL A 177 17.97 -23.86 0.59
N GLU A 178 19.24 -23.89 0.99
CA GLU A 178 19.91 -22.66 1.43
C GLU A 178 20.06 -21.63 0.31
N LYS A 179 20.33 -22.07 -0.93
CA LYS A 179 20.32 -21.18 -2.10
C LYS A 179 18.93 -20.61 -2.40
N MET A 180 17.89 -21.43 -2.31
CA MET A 180 16.50 -20.98 -2.50
C MET A 180 16.11 -19.95 -1.45
N LYS A 181 16.45 -20.20 -0.17
CA LYS A 181 16.22 -19.23 0.91
C LYS A 181 16.94 -17.92 0.60
N ALA A 182 18.23 -17.97 0.24
CA ALA A 182 19.04 -16.79 -0.06
C ALA A 182 18.49 -15.92 -1.21
N ALA A 183 17.62 -16.44 -2.07
CA ALA A 183 16.94 -15.65 -3.10
C ALA A 183 15.79 -14.76 -2.56
N TYR A 184 15.39 -14.94 -1.30
CA TYR A 184 14.35 -14.17 -0.63
C TYR A 184 14.90 -13.38 0.54
N VAL A 185 14.23 -12.26 0.87
CA VAL A 185 14.52 -11.43 2.05
C VAL A 185 14.56 -12.29 3.31
N ASN A 186 15.56 -12.02 4.16
CA ASN A 186 15.72 -12.78 5.38
C ASN A 186 14.62 -12.44 6.40
N TRP A 187 14.27 -13.44 7.21
CA TRP A 187 13.36 -13.24 8.33
C TRP A 187 14.15 -12.73 9.53
N GLU A 188 13.79 -11.55 10.03
CA GLU A 188 14.34 -10.89 11.21
C GLU A 188 13.24 -10.13 11.95
N GLU A 189 13.58 -9.50 13.08
CA GLU A 189 12.62 -8.85 13.98
C GLU A 189 11.73 -7.82 13.26
N ASN A 190 12.30 -7.05 12.33
CA ASN A 190 11.59 -5.99 11.61
C ASN A 190 10.83 -6.49 10.37
N SER A 191 11.06 -7.72 9.92
CA SER A 191 10.41 -8.27 8.72
C SER A 191 8.90 -8.37 8.86
N PHE A 192 8.41 -8.74 10.05
CA PHE A 192 6.98 -8.89 10.25
C PHE A 192 6.26 -7.53 10.25
N PRO A 193 6.59 -6.56 11.11
CA PRO A 193 5.99 -5.22 11.04
C PRO A 193 6.13 -4.57 9.65
N GLY A 194 7.28 -4.76 9.01
CA GLY A 194 7.53 -4.20 7.69
C GLY A 194 6.72 -4.83 6.56
N SER A 195 6.04 -5.97 6.78
CA SER A 195 5.26 -6.66 5.74
C SER A 195 3.75 -6.52 5.86
N ILE A 196 3.23 -6.08 7.02
CA ILE A 196 1.78 -6.07 7.30
C ILE A 196 1.14 -4.76 6.85
N GLY A 197 -0.08 -4.85 6.32
CA GLY A 197 -0.80 -3.71 5.76
C GLY A 197 -1.20 -2.63 6.77
N ASN A 198 -1.62 -2.98 7.99
CA ASN A 198 -2.04 -1.97 8.98
C ASN A 198 -0.91 -1.01 9.38
N VAL A 199 0.35 -1.45 9.25
CA VAL A 199 1.53 -0.63 9.55
C VAL A 199 1.70 0.51 8.54
N VAL A 200 1.06 0.45 7.36
CA VAL A 200 1.10 1.54 6.36
C VAL A 200 0.53 2.85 6.94
N SER A 201 -0.67 2.82 7.53
CA SER A 201 -1.23 4.00 8.21
C SER A 201 -0.60 4.23 9.58
N GLY A 202 -0.20 3.16 10.28
CA GLY A 202 0.50 3.26 11.56
C GLY A 202 1.83 4.03 11.48
N ARG A 203 2.61 3.86 10.41
CA ARG A 203 3.85 4.62 10.20
C ARG A 203 3.61 6.09 9.94
N ILE A 204 2.57 6.43 9.18
CA ILE A 204 2.17 7.83 8.98
C ILE A 204 1.78 8.44 10.32
N ALA A 205 0.89 7.78 11.07
CA ALA A 205 0.46 8.25 12.38
C ALA A 205 1.65 8.42 13.33
N ASN A 206 2.58 7.46 13.38
CA ASN A 206 3.77 7.57 14.20
C ASN A 206 4.71 8.69 13.74
N ARG A 207 4.96 8.83 12.43
CA ARG A 207 5.93 9.81 11.91
C ARG A 207 5.44 11.24 12.07
N PHE A 208 4.16 11.47 11.83
CA PHE A 208 3.53 12.79 11.97
C PHE A 208 2.84 12.98 13.32
N ASP A 209 3.09 12.10 14.29
CA ASP A 209 2.59 12.22 15.67
C ASP A 209 1.06 12.43 15.73
N LEU A 210 0.29 11.63 14.98
CA LEU A 210 -1.16 11.76 14.86
C LEU A 210 -1.86 10.90 15.93
N GLY A 211 -2.62 11.54 16.81
CA GLY A 211 -3.29 10.89 17.95
C GLY A 211 -4.70 10.35 17.65
N GLY A 212 -5.26 10.67 16.48
CA GLY A 212 -6.57 10.18 16.06
C GLY A 212 -6.54 8.72 15.60
N VAL A 213 -7.69 8.24 15.13
CA VAL A 213 -7.81 6.85 14.63
C VAL A 213 -6.83 6.59 13.50
N ASN A 214 -6.12 5.47 13.57
CA ASN A 214 -5.35 4.93 12.45
C ASN A 214 -5.75 3.49 12.15
N CYS A 215 -6.03 3.19 10.90
CA CYS A 215 -6.29 1.83 10.44
C CYS A 215 -6.14 1.73 8.92
N VAL A 216 -6.28 0.50 8.41
CA VAL A 216 -6.42 0.25 6.97
C VAL A 216 -7.71 -0.51 6.69
N VAL A 217 -8.24 -0.33 5.49
CA VAL A 217 -9.46 -0.97 5.02
C VAL A 217 -9.16 -1.76 3.77
N ASP A 218 -9.60 -3.02 3.74
CA ASP A 218 -9.53 -3.87 2.56
C ASP A 218 -10.95 -4.09 2.02
N ALA A 219 -11.24 -3.41 0.91
CA ALA A 219 -12.43 -3.61 0.09
C ALA A 219 -12.04 -3.84 -1.37
N ALA A 220 -10.90 -4.53 -1.60
CA ALA A 220 -10.31 -4.72 -2.93
C ALA A 220 -10.18 -3.38 -3.68
N CYS A 221 -10.69 -3.30 -4.92
CA CYS A 221 -10.68 -2.06 -5.72
C CYS A 221 -11.48 -0.90 -5.10
N GLY A 222 -12.34 -1.17 -4.11
CA GLY A 222 -13.10 -0.15 -3.39
C GLY A 222 -12.43 0.38 -2.13
N SER A 223 -11.20 -0.06 -1.81
CA SER A 223 -10.54 0.24 -0.53
C SER A 223 -10.35 1.73 -0.28
N SER A 224 -9.94 2.51 -1.29
CA SER A 224 -9.73 3.96 -1.16
C SER A 224 -11.03 4.69 -0.83
N LEU A 225 -12.12 4.38 -1.53
CA LEU A 225 -13.44 4.97 -1.25
C LEU A 225 -14.02 4.49 0.09
N ALA A 226 -13.75 3.25 0.50
CA ALA A 226 -14.13 2.76 1.82
C ALA A 226 -13.38 3.49 2.94
N ALA A 227 -12.08 3.75 2.75
CA ALA A 227 -11.26 4.55 3.64
C ALA A 227 -11.77 6.00 3.74
N VAL A 228 -12.07 6.65 2.60
CA VAL A 228 -12.67 7.99 2.56
C VAL A 228 -14.01 8.01 3.32
N LYS A 229 -14.88 7.02 3.12
CA LYS A 229 -16.15 6.93 3.85
C LYS A 229 -15.95 6.86 5.36
N MET A 230 -14.96 6.08 5.82
CA MET A 230 -14.63 5.98 7.25
C MET A 230 -14.07 7.29 7.80
N ALA A 231 -13.13 7.91 7.08
CA ALA A 231 -12.55 9.21 7.46
C ALA A 231 -13.62 10.31 7.56
N VAL A 232 -14.54 10.39 6.59
CA VAL A 232 -15.69 11.30 6.64
C VAL A 232 -16.58 11.04 7.86
N GLY A 233 -16.76 9.77 8.24
CA GLY A 233 -17.48 9.40 9.46
C GLY A 233 -16.84 9.96 10.75
N GLU A 234 -15.52 9.93 10.85
CA GLU A 234 -14.78 10.50 12.00
C GLU A 234 -14.95 12.02 12.09
N LEU A 235 -14.88 12.71 10.95
CA LEU A 235 -15.08 14.16 10.87
C LEU A 235 -16.50 14.57 11.26
N ILE A 236 -17.52 13.90 10.72
CA ILE A 236 -18.93 14.23 10.96
C ILE A 236 -19.33 13.97 12.41
N THR A 237 -18.76 12.95 13.03
CA THR A 237 -19.03 12.62 14.43
C THR A 237 -18.21 13.45 15.42
N GLY A 238 -17.32 14.33 14.94
CA GLY A 238 -16.46 15.18 15.76
C GLY A 238 -15.39 14.39 16.53
N ARG A 239 -15.08 13.15 16.11
CA ARG A 239 -13.98 12.36 16.68
C ARG A 239 -12.62 12.78 16.13
N ALA A 240 -12.61 13.39 14.95
CA ALA A 240 -11.43 13.99 14.34
C ALA A 240 -11.77 15.38 13.78
N ASN A 241 -10.76 16.25 13.77
CA ASN A 241 -10.80 17.58 13.14
C ASN A 241 -10.12 17.58 11.76
N MET A 242 -9.26 16.60 11.50
CA MET A 242 -8.59 16.38 10.22
C MET A 242 -8.34 14.89 9.99
N MET A 243 -8.37 14.46 8.73
CA MET A 243 -8.11 13.06 8.36
C MET A 243 -7.19 13.00 7.14
N ILE A 244 -6.15 12.16 7.22
CA ILE A 244 -5.40 11.69 6.05
C ILE A 244 -6.09 10.43 5.54
N THR A 245 -6.45 10.39 4.26
CA THR A 245 -7.12 9.23 3.67
C THR A 245 -6.82 9.09 2.18
N GLY A 246 -6.90 7.86 1.67
CA GLY A 246 -6.57 7.50 0.28
C GLY A 246 -6.65 6.01 0.04
#